data_AF-A0A1I8A7P1-F1
#
_entry.id   AF-A0A1I8A7P1-F1
#
_cell.length_a   1.000
_cell.length_b   1.000
_cell.length_c   1.000
_cell.angle_alpha   90.00
_cell.angle_beta   90.00
_cell.angle_gamma   90.00
#
_symmetry.space_group_name_H-M   'P 1'
#
loop_
_entity.id
_entity.type
_entity.pdbx_description
1 polymer ?
#
loop_
_entity_poly.entity_id
_entity_poly.type
_entity_poly.pdbx_seq_one_letter_code
_entity_poly.pdbx_strand_id
1 'polypeptide(L)'
;MDLWKLEMIVREFRSLVAQRPELNSQLRDVSIGDTYLFGTFGDLIDLYFFKSMKAGVVRRRGKASHDFSNNNSISAEVQDNDVPVFSRERSSHQEVPAPRRGDCSEVGQLFEFGSDNLFPLTRSLNAASDRFERLPRNQFRNAISRIHNKLLVSQLSLSTEDKVRLAVRELKEFVGYNPMRSNLISTIPLGQWGTVKQLFEC
;
A
#
# COMPACT_ATOMS: atom_id res chain seq x y z
N MET A 1 8.00 -11.84 -21.71
CA MET A 1 8.84 -11.73 -20.49
C MET A 1 8.11 -10.83 -19.50
N ASP A 2 7.89 -11.30 -18.27
CA ASP A 2 7.10 -10.57 -17.26
C ASP A 2 7.85 -9.33 -16.75
N LEU A 3 7.15 -8.21 -16.57
CA LEU A 3 7.75 -6.92 -16.24
C LEU A 3 8.52 -6.91 -14.90
N TRP A 4 8.08 -7.71 -13.92
CA TRP A 4 8.75 -7.80 -12.61
C TRP A 4 10.08 -8.58 -12.69
N LYS A 5 10.17 -9.57 -13.59
CA LYS A 5 11.42 -10.29 -13.85
C LYS A 5 12.45 -9.30 -14.39
N LEU A 6 12.01 -8.38 -15.26
CA LEU A 6 12.82 -7.29 -15.78
C LEU A 6 13.33 -6.38 -14.66
N GLU A 7 12.44 -5.93 -13.77
CA GLU A 7 12.81 -5.08 -12.63
C GLU A 7 13.81 -5.75 -11.68
N MET A 8 13.61 -7.04 -11.40
CA MET A 8 14.52 -7.82 -10.56
C MET A 8 15.90 -7.96 -11.22
N ILE A 9 15.93 -8.27 -12.52
CA ILE A 9 17.17 -8.35 -13.31
C ILE A 9 17.91 -7.01 -13.28
N VAL A 10 17.21 -5.89 -13.50
CA VAL A 10 17.81 -4.55 -13.48
C VAL A 10 18.33 -4.18 -12.10
N ARG A 11 17.60 -4.53 -11.03
CA ARG A 11 18.01 -4.24 -9.65
C ARG A 11 19.27 -5.02 -9.28
N GLU A 12 19.29 -6.31 -9.60
CA GLU A 12 20.42 -7.17 -9.31
C GLU A 12 21.66 -6.74 -10.11
N PHE A 13 21.46 -6.41 -11.38
CA PHE A 13 22.50 -5.83 -12.23
C PHE A 13 23.10 -4.55 -11.62
N ARG A 14 22.27 -3.62 -11.13
CA ARG A 14 22.77 -2.40 -10.47
C ARG A 14 23.56 -2.71 -9.20
N SER A 15 23.14 -3.70 -8.42
CA SER A 15 23.88 -4.13 -7.23
C SER A 15 25.24 -4.71 -7.61
N LEU A 16 25.30 -5.52 -8.66
CA LEU A 16 26.54 -6.09 -9.19
C LEU A 16 27.47 -5.02 -9.76
N VAL A 17 26.96 -4.08 -10.55
CA VAL A 17 27.76 -2.97 -11.11
C VAL A 17 28.30 -2.05 -10.01
N ALA A 18 27.56 -1.84 -8.92
CA ALA A 18 28.05 -1.06 -7.79
C ALA A 18 29.24 -1.72 -7.08
N GLN A 19 29.31 -3.06 -7.10
CA GLN A 19 30.43 -3.82 -6.52
C GLN A 19 31.58 -4.03 -7.50
N ARG A 20 31.28 -4.09 -8.80
CA ARG A 20 32.21 -4.41 -9.90
C ARG A 20 31.89 -3.55 -11.12
N PRO A 21 32.35 -2.29 -11.16
CA PRO A 21 32.02 -1.35 -12.24
C PRO A 21 32.51 -1.81 -13.62
N GLU A 22 33.56 -2.62 -13.67
CA GLU A 22 34.11 -3.22 -14.89
C GLU A 22 33.13 -4.16 -15.60
N LEU A 23 32.16 -4.74 -14.89
CA LEU A 23 31.12 -5.58 -15.48
C LEU A 23 30.11 -4.78 -16.29
N ASN A 24 30.02 -3.46 -16.08
CA ASN A 24 29.04 -2.63 -16.77
C ASN A 24 29.30 -2.59 -18.28
N SER A 25 30.55 -2.41 -18.72
CA SER A 25 30.87 -2.44 -20.15
C SER A 25 30.68 -3.84 -20.73
N GLN A 26 31.16 -4.87 -20.04
CA GLN A 26 31.10 -6.26 -20.50
C GLN A 26 29.68 -6.78 -20.66
N LEU A 27 28.79 -6.46 -19.72
CA LEU A 27 27.42 -6.94 -19.73
C LEU A 27 26.53 -6.16 -20.70
N ARG A 28 26.81 -4.88 -20.94
CA ARG A 28 26.00 -4.07 -21.87
C ARG A 28 26.07 -4.59 -23.30
N ASP A 29 27.19 -5.18 -23.71
CA ASP A 29 27.38 -5.70 -25.06
C ASP A 29 26.82 -7.12 -25.27
N VAL A 30 26.31 -7.76 -24.21
CA VAL A 30 25.72 -9.11 -24.29
C VAL A 30 24.41 -9.04 -25.07
N SER A 31 24.32 -9.80 -26.17
CA SER A 31 23.08 -9.92 -26.94
C SER A 31 22.01 -10.64 -26.11
N ILE A 32 20.80 -10.08 -26.05
CA ILE A 32 19.65 -10.75 -25.44
C ILE A 32 18.82 -11.38 -26.55
N GLY A 33 19.01 -12.69 -26.70
CA GLY A 33 18.16 -13.55 -27.51
C GLY A 33 18.26 -13.26 -29.00
N ASP A 34 19.12 -14.01 -29.69
CA ASP A 34 19.21 -13.99 -31.15
C ASP A 34 17.86 -14.28 -31.83
N THR A 35 16.94 -14.92 -31.13
CA THR A 35 15.59 -15.28 -31.59
C THR A 35 14.54 -14.17 -31.46
N TYR A 36 14.75 -13.19 -30.58
CA TYR A 36 13.73 -12.18 -30.24
C TYR A 36 14.05 -10.76 -30.71
N LEU A 37 15.19 -10.56 -31.40
CA LEU A 37 15.64 -9.27 -31.95
C LEU A 37 15.60 -8.13 -30.90
N PHE A 38 15.83 -8.46 -29.62
CA PHE A 38 15.65 -7.52 -28.51
C PHE A 38 16.86 -6.58 -28.31
N GLY A 39 17.91 -6.75 -29.12
CA GLY A 39 19.14 -5.99 -29.03
C GLY A 39 20.09 -6.53 -27.96
N THR A 40 20.75 -5.62 -27.27
CA THR A 40 21.72 -5.90 -26.23
C THR A 40 21.11 -5.75 -24.83
N PHE A 41 21.82 -6.26 -23.82
CA PHE A 41 21.45 -6.00 -22.44
C PHE A 41 21.57 -4.51 -22.08
N GLY A 42 22.46 -3.76 -22.73
CA GLY A 42 22.51 -2.30 -22.63
C GLY A 42 21.20 -1.64 -23.04
N ASP A 43 20.62 -2.05 -24.17
CA ASP A 43 19.35 -1.51 -24.68
C ASP A 43 18.21 -1.75 -23.68
N LEU A 44 18.21 -2.92 -23.02
CA LEU A 44 17.23 -3.27 -22.00
C LEU A 44 17.32 -2.34 -20.78
N ILE A 45 18.54 -2.06 -20.31
CA ILE A 45 18.77 -1.15 -19.18
C ILE A 45 18.33 0.27 -19.53
N ASP A 46 18.64 0.74 -20.73
CA ASP A 46 18.28 2.08 -21.18
C ASP A 46 16.75 2.21 -21.29
N LEU A 47 16.07 1.21 -21.83
CA LEU A 47 14.61 1.18 -21.95
C LEU A 47 13.92 1.21 -20.57
N TYR A 48 14.48 0.51 -19.58
CA TYR A 48 14.04 0.61 -18.20
C TYR A 48 14.26 2.01 -17.60
N PHE A 49 15.43 2.62 -17.86
CA PHE A 49 15.77 3.95 -17.38
C PHE A 49 14.83 5.02 -17.95
N PHE A 50 14.55 4.99 -19.26
CA PHE A 50 13.58 5.89 -19.90
C PHE A 50 12.17 5.74 -19.32
N LYS A 51 11.75 4.51 -19.02
CA LYS A 51 10.46 4.26 -18.36
C LYS A 51 10.42 4.82 -16.94
N SER A 52 11.50 4.64 -16.17
CA SER A 52 11.64 5.20 -14.83
C SER A 52 11.61 6.73 -14.84
N MET A 53 12.19 7.38 -15.85
CA MET A 53 12.13 8.83 -16.01
C MET A 53 10.71 9.31 -16.33
N LYS A 54 9.99 8.63 -17.24
CA LYS A 54 8.57 8.96 -17.51
C LYS A 54 7.67 8.83 -16.28
N ALA A 55 7.95 7.86 -15.39
CA ALA A 55 7.23 7.72 -14.13
C ALA A 55 7.53 8.83 -13.11
N GLY A 56 8.70 9.49 -13.21
CA GLY A 56 9.15 10.55 -12.30
C GLY A 56 8.80 11.98 -12.75
N VAL A 57 8.35 12.20 -13.99
CA VAL A 57 8.06 13.55 -14.53
C VAL A 57 6.70 14.12 -14.07
N VAL A 58 5.85 13.34 -13.40
CA VAL A 58 4.59 13.86 -12.84
C VAL A 58 4.81 14.44 -11.45
N ARG A 59 4.89 15.79 -11.40
CA ARG A 59 4.84 16.70 -10.23
C ARG A 59 6.16 17.10 -9.57
N ARG A 60 6.95 17.90 -10.29
CA ARG A 60 7.50 19.13 -9.69
C ARG A 60 6.60 20.30 -10.06
N ARG A 61 5.43 20.42 -9.41
CA ARG A 61 4.63 21.66 -9.48
C ARG A 61 5.31 22.64 -8.52
N GLY A 62 5.98 23.64 -9.09
CA GLY A 62 6.70 24.67 -8.37
C GLY A 62 5.81 25.30 -7.29
N LYS A 63 6.29 25.25 -6.05
CA LYS A 63 5.75 26.04 -4.96
C LYS A 63 6.37 27.42 -5.12
N ALA A 64 5.60 28.35 -5.69
CA ALA A 64 5.96 29.75 -5.71
C ALA A 64 6.11 30.23 -4.26
N SER A 65 7.33 30.58 -3.88
CA SER A 65 7.65 31.35 -2.69
C SER A 65 7.09 32.75 -2.88
N HIS A 66 6.00 33.07 -2.20
CA HIS A 66 5.59 34.44 -1.99
C HIS A 66 6.02 34.81 -0.57
N ASP A 67 7.11 35.58 -0.51
CA ASP A 67 7.48 36.34 0.67
C ASP A 67 6.32 37.29 1.02
N PHE A 68 5.89 37.24 2.27
CA PHE A 68 5.30 38.39 2.94
C PHE A 68 5.84 38.42 4.37
N SER A 69 6.84 39.29 4.51
CA SER A 69 7.32 39.83 5.77
C SER A 69 6.17 40.57 6.45
N ASN A 70 5.87 40.26 7.71
CA ASN A 70 5.18 41.20 8.58
C ASN A 70 5.68 41.05 10.01
N ASN A 71 6.45 42.06 10.42
CA ASN A 71 6.85 42.28 11.80
C ASN A 71 5.64 42.80 12.57
N ASN A 72 5.31 42.16 13.70
CA ASN A 72 4.69 42.86 14.82
C ASN A 72 5.15 42.23 16.13
N SER A 73 6.03 42.96 16.80
CA SER A 73 6.41 42.78 18.19
C SER A 73 5.21 43.11 19.08
N ILE A 74 4.74 42.14 19.85
CA ILE A 74 3.85 42.36 20.99
C ILE A 74 4.51 41.73 22.22
N SER A 75 4.53 42.56 23.27
CA SER A 75 5.21 42.38 24.53
C SER A 75 4.78 41.13 25.29
N ALA A 76 5.74 40.60 26.04
CA ALA A 76 5.58 39.52 26.98
C ALA A 76 4.73 39.94 28.19
N GLU A 77 3.68 39.17 28.46
CA GLU A 77 3.13 39.01 29.81
C GLU A 77 3.28 37.54 30.20
N VAL A 78 4.03 37.33 31.28
CA VAL A 78 4.23 36.04 31.94
C VAL A 78 2.96 35.76 32.75
N GLN A 79 2.20 34.76 32.33
CA GLN A 79 1.12 34.17 33.13
C GLN A 79 1.51 32.73 33.47
N ASP A 80 1.87 32.52 34.73
CA ASP A 80 1.91 31.20 35.38
C ASP A 80 0.54 30.56 35.24
N ASN A 81 0.43 29.51 34.42
CA ASN A 81 -0.75 28.68 34.33
C ASN A 81 -0.38 27.25 34.72
N ASP A 82 -1.12 26.80 35.74
CA ASP A 82 -1.08 25.50 36.39
C ASP A 82 -0.74 24.33 35.48
N VAL A 83 0.26 23.57 35.91
CA VAL A 83 0.65 22.29 35.33
C VAL A 83 -0.54 21.32 35.46
N PRO A 84 -1.12 20.82 34.36
CA PRO A 84 -2.13 19.78 34.47
C PRO A 84 -1.48 18.50 34.97
N VAL A 85 -1.92 18.05 36.14
CA VAL A 85 -1.61 16.73 36.71
C VAL A 85 -2.08 15.68 35.70
N PHE A 86 -1.14 15.18 34.91
CA PHE A 86 -1.34 14.03 34.02
C PHE A 86 -1.53 12.79 34.90
N SER A 87 -2.77 12.54 35.31
CA SER A 87 -3.21 11.26 35.83
C SER A 87 -2.96 10.22 34.75
N ARG A 88 -1.84 9.50 34.90
CA ARG A 88 -1.40 8.40 34.04
C ARG A 88 -2.36 7.23 34.27
N GLU A 89 -3.52 7.27 33.62
CA GLU A 89 -4.43 6.14 33.58
C GLU A 89 -3.65 4.93 33.06
N ARG A 90 -3.46 3.98 33.96
CA ARG A 90 -2.74 2.74 33.74
C ARG A 90 -3.61 1.92 32.80
N SER A 91 -3.41 2.12 31.49
CA SER A 91 -4.11 1.40 30.43
C SER A 91 -3.94 -0.09 30.69
N SER A 92 -5.00 -0.72 31.21
CA SER A 92 -5.06 -2.16 31.41
C SER A 92 -4.77 -2.81 30.08
N HIS A 93 -3.69 -3.58 30.00
CA HIS A 93 -3.37 -4.42 28.85
C HIS A 93 -4.51 -5.41 28.67
N GLN A 94 -5.50 -5.03 27.88
CA GLN A 94 -6.57 -5.91 27.46
C GLN A 94 -5.92 -6.92 26.52
N GLU A 95 -5.77 -8.14 27.04
CA GLU A 95 -5.21 -9.28 26.33
C GLU A 95 -6.04 -9.48 25.05
N VAL A 96 -5.44 -9.17 23.90
CA VAL A 96 -6.11 -9.28 22.61
C VAL A 96 -6.28 -10.77 22.34
N PRO A 97 -7.52 -11.31 22.32
CA PRO A 97 -7.72 -12.73 22.08
C PRO A 97 -7.10 -13.11 20.73
N ALA A 98 -6.51 -14.31 20.67
CA ALA A 98 -5.88 -14.80 19.47
C ALA A 98 -6.87 -14.72 18.28
N PRO A 99 -6.41 -14.36 17.07
CA PRO A 99 -7.28 -14.25 15.90
C PRO A 99 -7.99 -15.58 15.68
N ARG A 100 -9.33 -15.57 15.63
CA ARG A 100 -10.12 -16.73 15.22
C ARG A 100 -9.75 -17.13 13.79
N ARG A 101 -9.86 -18.42 13.48
CA ARG A 101 -9.68 -18.91 12.11
C ARG A 101 -10.97 -18.62 11.33
N GLY A 102 -10.89 -17.77 10.31
CA GLY A 102 -12.05 -17.43 9.48
C GLY A 102 -12.59 -18.64 8.71
N ASP A 103 -13.91 -18.78 8.73
CA ASP A 103 -14.67 -19.76 7.97
C ASP A 103 -15.31 -19.08 6.74
N CYS A 104 -15.07 -19.64 5.56
CA CYS A 104 -15.59 -19.12 4.30
C CYS A 104 -17.12 -19.20 4.20
N SER A 105 -17.77 -20.08 4.98
CA SER A 105 -19.23 -20.12 5.09
C SER A 105 -19.82 -18.91 5.84
N GLU A 106 -19.05 -18.33 6.77
CA GLU A 106 -19.46 -17.17 7.59
C GLU A 106 -18.99 -15.83 7.00
N VAL A 107 -18.26 -15.84 5.88
CA VAL A 107 -17.66 -14.64 5.27
C VAL A 107 -18.69 -13.57 4.89
N GLY A 108 -19.97 -13.96 4.73
CA GLY A 108 -21.08 -13.06 4.45
C GLY A 108 -21.22 -11.93 5.47
N GLN A 109 -20.91 -12.19 6.74
CA GLN A 109 -20.98 -11.21 7.83
C GLN A 109 -20.07 -10.00 7.59
N LEU A 110 -18.98 -10.16 6.83
CA LEU A 110 -18.07 -9.07 6.49
C LEU A 110 -18.68 -8.04 5.53
N PHE A 111 -19.75 -8.41 4.83
CA PHE A 111 -20.44 -7.62 3.82
C PHE A 111 -21.85 -7.18 4.24
N GLU A 112 -22.23 -7.45 5.49
CA GLU A 112 -23.46 -6.91 6.06
C GLU A 112 -23.30 -5.42 6.31
N PHE A 113 -24.30 -4.64 5.89
CA PHE A 113 -24.25 -3.19 6.02
C PHE A 113 -24.57 -2.82 7.47
N GLY A 114 -23.54 -2.45 8.23
CA GLY A 114 -23.68 -2.07 9.64
C GLY A 114 -24.28 -0.68 9.84
N SER A 115 -24.59 -0.36 11.09
CA SER A 115 -25.17 0.93 11.52
C SER A 115 -24.36 2.16 11.10
N ASP A 116 -23.04 2.01 10.97
CA ASP A 116 -22.13 3.14 10.76
C ASP A 116 -21.91 3.43 9.27
N ASN A 117 -22.80 2.95 8.41
CA ASN A 117 -22.71 3.04 6.94
C ASN A 117 -21.42 2.45 6.35
N LEU A 118 -20.79 1.53 7.08
CA LEU A 118 -19.53 0.89 6.70
C LEU A 118 -19.65 -0.62 6.87
N PHE A 119 -19.24 -1.36 5.84
CA PHE A 119 -19.08 -2.80 5.93
C PHE A 119 -17.96 -3.15 6.92
N PRO A 120 -18.13 -4.19 7.77
CA PRO A 120 -17.11 -4.64 8.71
C PRO A 120 -15.74 -4.88 8.06
N LEU A 121 -15.72 -5.39 6.82
CA LEU A 121 -14.52 -5.50 6.00
C LEU A 121 -13.82 -4.14 5.83
N THR A 122 -14.51 -3.16 5.27
CA THR A 122 -13.95 -1.84 4.95
C THR A 122 -13.53 -1.06 6.19
N ARG A 123 -14.25 -1.22 7.30
CA ARG A 123 -13.90 -0.65 8.60
C ARG A 123 -12.58 -1.20 9.11
N SER A 124 -12.42 -2.52 9.10
CA SER A 124 -11.21 -3.20 9.58
C SER A 124 -9.98 -2.81 8.74
N LEU A 125 -10.14 -2.77 7.42
CA LEU A 125 -9.06 -2.36 6.50
C LEU A 125 -8.68 -0.88 6.69
N ASN A 126 -9.66 0.01 6.88
CA ASN A 126 -9.39 1.43 7.13
C ASN A 126 -8.61 1.65 8.43
N ALA A 127 -9.03 0.99 9.52
CA ALA A 127 -8.33 1.06 10.81
C ALA A 127 -6.88 0.53 10.70
N ALA A 128 -6.66 -0.54 9.94
CA ALA A 128 -5.32 -1.06 9.69
C ALA A 128 -4.46 -0.11 8.85
N SER A 129 -5.06 0.65 7.93
CA SER A 129 -4.35 1.59 7.05
C SER A 129 -3.60 2.68 7.83
N ASP A 130 -4.05 3.01 9.04
CA ASP A 130 -3.43 4.05 9.87
C ASP A 130 -2.02 3.67 10.35
N ARG A 131 -1.70 2.37 10.33
CA ARG A 131 -0.38 1.84 10.68
C ARG A 131 0.60 1.80 9.51
N PHE A 132 0.15 2.13 8.30
CA PHE A 132 0.98 2.00 7.09
C PHE A 132 1.83 3.25 6.87
N GLU A 133 2.99 3.11 6.26
CA GLU A 133 3.75 4.27 5.78
C GLU A 133 2.94 5.13 4.80
N ARG A 134 3.25 6.42 4.71
CA ARG A 134 2.44 7.40 3.98
C ARG A 134 2.15 7.01 2.52
N LEU A 135 3.15 6.50 1.81
CA LEU A 135 3.03 6.17 0.39
C LEU A 135 2.12 4.93 0.13
N PRO A 136 2.36 3.76 0.75
CA PRO A 136 1.44 2.62 0.61
C PRO A 136 0.06 2.88 1.21
N ARG A 137 -0.06 3.71 2.26
CA ARG A 137 -1.33 4.05 2.90
C ARG A 137 -2.36 4.63 1.91
N ASN A 138 -1.96 5.58 1.08
CA ASN A 138 -2.88 6.21 0.12
C ASN A 138 -3.37 5.23 -0.95
N GLN A 139 -2.47 4.40 -1.47
CA GLN A 139 -2.83 3.38 -2.46
C GLN A 139 -3.79 2.33 -1.85
N PHE A 140 -3.55 1.95 -0.60
CA PHE A 140 -4.40 1.01 0.12
C PHE A 140 -5.78 1.59 0.38
N ARG A 141 -5.87 2.83 0.89
CA ARG A 141 -7.14 3.53 1.10
C ARG A 141 -7.93 3.68 -0.19
N ASN A 142 -7.27 3.94 -1.32
CA ASN A 142 -7.95 3.97 -2.61
C ASN A 142 -8.58 2.61 -2.98
N ALA A 143 -7.88 1.49 -2.71
CA ALA A 143 -8.45 0.16 -2.91
C ALA A 143 -9.64 -0.10 -1.97
N ILE A 144 -9.54 0.29 -0.70
CA ILE A 144 -10.64 0.18 0.27
C ILE A 144 -11.87 0.97 -0.21
N SER A 145 -11.68 2.21 -0.69
CA SER A 145 -12.76 3.03 -1.23
C SER A 145 -13.42 2.40 -2.47
N ARG A 146 -12.64 1.77 -3.36
CA ARG A 146 -13.20 1.06 -4.52
C ARG A 146 -14.02 -0.16 -4.09
N ILE A 147 -13.55 -0.93 -3.12
CA ILE A 147 -14.31 -2.04 -2.53
C ILE A 147 -15.62 -1.52 -1.95
N HIS A 148 -15.54 -0.50 -1.09
CA HIS A 148 -16.71 0.08 -0.42
C HIS A 148 -17.76 0.58 -1.42
N ASN A 149 -17.36 1.41 -2.38
CA ASN A 149 -18.27 1.97 -3.37
C ASN A 149 -18.90 0.88 -4.26
N LYS A 150 -18.12 -0.12 -4.68
CA LYS A 150 -18.67 -1.23 -5.46
C LYS A 150 -19.66 -2.05 -4.66
N LEU A 151 -19.37 -2.35 -3.39
CA LEU A 151 -20.29 -3.07 -2.51
C LEU A 151 -21.58 -2.29 -2.24
N LEU A 152 -21.49 -0.96 -2.04
CA LEU A 152 -22.67 -0.09 -1.91
C LEU A 152 -23.58 -0.16 -3.14
N VAL A 153 -23.01 -0.03 -4.34
CA VAL A 153 -23.77 -0.04 -5.59
C VAL A 153 -24.39 -1.41 -5.89
N SER A 154 -23.75 -2.49 -5.45
CA SER A 154 -24.11 -3.87 -5.83
C SER A 154 -24.70 -4.70 -4.68
N GLN A 155 -25.11 -4.04 -3.60
CA GLN A 155 -25.48 -4.69 -2.33
C GLN A 155 -26.58 -5.75 -2.48
N LEU A 156 -27.61 -5.44 -3.29
CA LEU A 156 -28.80 -6.29 -3.46
C LEU A 156 -28.66 -7.33 -4.59
N SER A 157 -27.71 -7.16 -5.50
CA SER A 157 -27.63 -7.97 -6.73
C SER A 157 -26.54 -9.03 -6.70
N LEU A 158 -25.50 -8.86 -5.88
CA LEU A 158 -24.39 -9.82 -5.82
C LEU A 158 -24.58 -10.87 -4.73
N SER A 159 -24.27 -12.11 -5.11
CA SER A 159 -24.08 -13.21 -4.17
C SER A 159 -22.92 -12.90 -3.21
N THR A 160 -22.89 -13.57 -2.05
CA THR A 160 -21.76 -13.46 -1.11
C THR A 160 -20.44 -13.82 -1.76
N GLU A 161 -20.43 -14.86 -2.61
CA GLU A 161 -19.23 -15.30 -3.33
C GLU A 161 -18.70 -14.20 -4.27
N ASP A 162 -19.58 -13.51 -4.99
CA ASP A 162 -19.18 -12.43 -5.88
C ASP A 162 -18.65 -11.21 -5.11
N LYS A 163 -19.22 -10.93 -3.93
CA LYS A 163 -18.71 -9.89 -3.02
C LYS A 163 -17.30 -10.22 -2.52
N VAL A 164 -17.04 -11.47 -2.16
CA VAL A 164 -15.70 -11.97 -1.80
C VAL A 164 -14.74 -11.80 -2.98
N ARG A 165 -15.08 -12.34 -4.16
CA ARG A 165 -14.24 -12.23 -5.37
C ARG A 165 -13.92 -10.78 -5.71
N LEU A 166 -14.89 -9.88 -5.57
CA LEU A 166 -14.72 -8.45 -5.79
C LEU A 166 -13.70 -7.85 -4.81
N ALA A 167 -13.87 -8.09 -3.51
CA ALA A 167 -12.96 -7.59 -2.48
C ALA A 167 -11.55 -8.14 -2.65
N VAL A 168 -11.42 -9.46 -2.85
CA VAL A 168 -10.15 -10.15 -3.07
C VAL A 168 -9.43 -9.60 -4.30
N ARG A 169 -10.15 -9.37 -5.41
CA ARG A 169 -9.56 -8.79 -6.63
C ARG A 169 -8.96 -7.41 -6.38
N GLU A 170 -9.69 -6.52 -5.72
CA GLU A 170 -9.20 -5.15 -5.42
C GLU A 170 -8.01 -5.15 -4.47
N LEU A 171 -8.03 -6.02 -3.46
CA LEU A 171 -6.91 -6.20 -2.53
C LEU A 171 -5.69 -6.80 -3.23
N LYS A 172 -5.88 -7.81 -4.09
CA LYS A 172 -4.81 -8.39 -4.91
C LYS A 172 -4.23 -7.36 -5.89
N GLU A 173 -5.05 -6.48 -6.46
CA GLU A 173 -4.57 -5.38 -7.29
C GLU A 173 -3.68 -4.41 -6.50
N PHE A 174 -4.07 -4.08 -5.26
CA PHE A 174 -3.23 -3.27 -4.36
C PHE A 174 -1.90 -3.95 -4.01
N VAL A 175 -1.94 -5.23 -3.65
CA VAL A 175 -0.74 -6.04 -3.38
C VAL A 175 0.15 -6.08 -4.62
N GLY A 176 -0.48 -6.24 -5.78
CA GLY A 176 0.20 -6.51 -7.04
C GLY A 176 1.12 -7.72 -6.90
N TYR A 177 2.38 -7.53 -7.27
CA TYR A 177 3.42 -8.54 -7.16
C TYR A 177 4.43 -8.22 -6.03
N ASN A 178 4.09 -7.32 -5.11
CA ASN A 178 4.99 -6.89 -4.04
C ASN A 178 4.82 -7.76 -2.77
N PRO A 179 5.82 -8.58 -2.39
CA PRO A 179 5.71 -9.49 -1.25
C PRO A 179 5.61 -8.74 0.09
N MET A 180 6.22 -7.55 0.21
CA MET A 180 6.10 -6.73 1.43
C MET A 180 4.67 -6.26 1.62
N ARG A 181 3.97 -5.86 0.55
CA ARG A 181 2.55 -5.48 0.62
C ARG A 181 1.67 -6.67 0.97
N SER A 182 1.95 -7.83 0.38
CA SER A 182 1.23 -9.07 0.67
C SER A 182 1.34 -9.41 2.16
N ASN A 183 2.57 -9.46 2.70
CA ASN A 183 2.82 -9.74 4.10
C ASN A 183 2.14 -8.70 5.01
N LEU A 184 2.28 -7.41 4.68
CA LEU A 184 1.70 -6.31 5.45
C LEU A 184 0.18 -6.43 5.59
N ILE A 185 -0.53 -6.79 4.51
CA ILE A 185 -1.99 -6.90 4.59
C ILE A 185 -2.46 -8.25 5.10
N SER A 186 -1.71 -9.33 4.87
CA SER A 186 -2.11 -10.69 5.19
C SER A 186 -2.44 -10.90 6.68
N THR A 187 -1.79 -10.14 7.56
CA THR A 187 -1.97 -10.20 9.02
C THR A 187 -3.06 -9.28 9.54
N ILE A 188 -3.73 -8.50 8.68
CA ILE A 188 -4.79 -7.58 9.11
C ILE A 188 -5.99 -8.41 9.61
N PRO A 189 -6.43 -8.22 10.85
CA PRO A 189 -7.66 -8.84 11.36
C PRO A 189 -8.90 -8.17 10.74
N LEU A 190 -9.90 -8.97 10.41
CA LEU A 190 -11.18 -8.58 9.84
C LEU A 190 -12.29 -8.77 10.87
N GLY A 191 -12.32 -7.87 11.86
CA GLY A 191 -13.23 -7.98 13.00
C GLY A 191 -13.00 -9.26 13.81
N GLN A 192 -14.08 -10.00 14.08
CA GLN A 192 -14.06 -11.28 14.79
C GLN A 192 -13.98 -12.49 13.86
N TRP A 193 -14.05 -12.28 12.54
CA TRP A 193 -14.12 -13.37 11.56
C TRP A 193 -12.75 -14.04 11.39
N GLY A 194 -11.71 -13.29 11.04
CA GLY A 194 -10.41 -13.87 10.68
C GLY A 194 -9.41 -12.84 10.18
N THR A 195 -8.56 -13.20 9.22
CA THR A 195 -7.56 -12.31 8.62
C THR A 195 -7.72 -12.14 7.12
N VAL A 196 -7.09 -11.12 6.54
CA VAL A 196 -7.06 -10.94 5.07
C VAL A 196 -6.41 -12.12 4.35
N LYS A 197 -5.43 -12.81 4.97
CA LYS A 197 -4.87 -14.03 4.39
C LYS A 197 -5.95 -15.10 4.18
N GLN A 198 -6.78 -15.33 5.19
CA GLN A 198 -7.88 -16.30 5.11
C GLN A 198 -8.93 -15.86 4.09
N LEU A 199 -9.20 -14.55 3.98
CA LEU A 199 -10.07 -14.02 2.93
C LEU A 199 -9.56 -14.33 1.51
N PHE A 200 -8.24 -14.37 1.30
CA PHE A 200 -7.65 -14.75 0.01
C PHE A 200 -7.75 -16.24 -0.31
N GLU A 201 -8.05 -17.07 0.69
CA GLU A 201 -8.15 -18.53 0.57
C GLU A 201 -9.60 -19.02 0.32
N CYS A 202 -10.61 -18.14 0.41
CA CYS A 202 -12.04 -18.51 0.38
C CYS A 202 -12.71 -18.75 -1.00
#